data_AF-A0A5Z3DFP1-F1
#
_entry.id   AF-A0A5Z3DFP1-F1
#
_cell.length_a   1.000
_cell.length_b   1.000
_cell.length_c   1.000
_cell.angle_alpha   90.00
_cell.angle_beta   90.00
_cell.angle_gamma   90.00
#
_symmetry.space_group_name_H-M   'P 1'
#
loop_
_entity.id
_entity.type
_entity.pdbx_description
1 polymer ?
#
loop_
_entity_poly.entity_id
_entity_poly.type
_entity_poly.pdbx_seq_one_letter_code
_entity_poly.pdbx_strand_id
1 'polypeptide(L)'
;MVYMKGLPLDKRYDFYYYGTRAKRPYPLWMADGIAPMGSKAIPLLRDKLSTTNSSFEKMTIIYLLSVMSVHGCYDVKSDSELFSLVMQKERELN
;
A
#
# COMPACT_ATOMS: atom_id res chain seq x y z
N MET A 1 -14.26 -10.42 -0.39
CA MET A 1 -13.35 -10.75 0.73
C MET A 1 -13.96 -10.29 2.05
N VAL A 2 -14.59 -11.19 2.79
CA VAL A 2 -15.49 -10.87 3.92
C VAL A 2 -14.73 -10.48 5.21
N TYR A 3 -13.48 -10.91 5.38
CA TYR A 3 -12.73 -10.78 6.64
C TYR A 3 -12.18 -9.38 6.95
N MET A 4 -11.92 -8.53 5.94
CA MET A 4 -11.33 -7.20 6.17
C MET A 4 -12.35 -6.06 6.25
N LYS A 5 -13.55 -6.23 5.70
CA LYS A 5 -14.51 -5.12 5.51
C LYS A 5 -15.03 -4.48 6.81
N GLY A 6 -14.93 -5.17 7.95
CA GLY A 6 -15.30 -4.64 9.26
C GLY A 6 -14.13 -4.13 10.11
N LEU A 7 -12.89 -4.30 9.64
CA LEU A 7 -11.71 -3.91 10.43
C LEU A 7 -11.36 -2.43 10.24
N PRO A 8 -10.78 -1.78 11.26
CA PRO A 8 -10.08 -0.51 11.11
C PRO A 8 -8.98 -0.56 10.04
N LEU A 9 -8.68 0.57 9.40
CA LEU A 9 -7.77 0.64 8.26
C LEU A 9 -6.34 0.16 8.60
N ASP A 10 -5.83 0.51 9.78
CA ASP A 10 -4.54 0.03 10.30
C ASP A 10 -4.51 -1.51 10.38
N LYS A 11 -5.59 -2.13 10.87
CA LYS A 11 -5.71 -3.59 10.94
C LYS A 11 -5.81 -4.23 9.57
N ARG A 12 -6.49 -3.61 8.61
CA ARG A 12 -6.49 -4.10 7.21
C ARG A 12 -5.09 -4.08 6.62
N TYR A 13 -4.32 -3.01 6.89
CA TYR A 13 -2.92 -2.94 6.50
C TYR A 13 -2.09 -4.04 7.14
N ASP A 14 -2.21 -4.28 8.44
CA ASP A 14 -1.47 -5.35 9.12
C ASP A 14 -1.75 -6.72 8.47
N PHE A 15 -3.03 -7.05 8.24
CA PHE A 15 -3.40 -8.28 7.55
C PHE A 15 -2.83 -8.37 6.13
N TYR A 16 -2.87 -7.28 5.36
CA TYR A 16 -2.27 -7.23 4.04
C TYR A 16 -0.75 -7.43 4.10
N TYR A 17 -0.06 -6.71 4.97
CA TYR A 17 1.39 -6.78 5.14
C TYR A 17 1.87 -8.19 5.54
N TYR A 18 1.28 -8.77 6.58
CA TYR A 18 1.63 -10.12 7.02
C TYR A 18 1.23 -11.20 6.01
N GLY A 19 0.06 -11.07 5.39
CA GLY A 19 -0.40 -12.00 4.37
C GLY A 19 0.47 -11.99 3.11
N THR A 20 0.92 -10.80 2.71
CA THR A 20 1.86 -10.58 1.58
C THR A 20 3.25 -11.14 1.89
N ARG A 21 3.66 -11.12 3.18
CA ARG A 21 4.92 -11.73 3.62
C ARG A 21 4.89 -13.26 3.60
N ALA A 22 3.73 -13.86 3.88
CA ALA A 22 3.58 -15.30 3.98
C ALA A 22 3.47 -16.02 2.62
N LYS A 23 3.12 -15.31 1.53
CA LYS A 23 2.85 -15.93 0.22
C LYS A 23 3.38 -15.09 -0.94
N ARG A 24 4.16 -15.72 -1.83
CA ARG A 24 4.60 -15.15 -3.12
C ARG A 24 4.05 -15.99 -4.29
N PRO A 25 3.63 -15.38 -5.42
CA PRO A 25 3.51 -13.93 -5.67
C PRO A 25 2.45 -13.27 -4.78
N TYR A 26 2.52 -11.94 -4.63
CA TYR A 26 1.65 -11.20 -3.73
C TYR A 26 0.18 -11.42 -4.11
N PRO A 27 -0.66 -11.88 -3.16
CA PRO A 27 -2.06 -12.12 -3.44
C PRO A 27 -2.79 -10.79 -3.72
N LEU A 28 -3.05 -10.50 -5.00
CA LEU A 28 -3.78 -9.31 -5.46
C LEU A 28 -5.09 -9.08 -4.69
N TRP A 29 -5.82 -10.15 -4.40
CA TRP A 29 -7.07 -10.08 -3.65
C TRP A 29 -6.92 -9.50 -2.24
N MET A 30 -5.74 -9.56 -1.61
CA MET A 30 -5.53 -8.91 -0.30
C MET A 30 -5.50 -7.38 -0.39
N ALA A 31 -5.09 -6.84 -1.55
CA ALA A 31 -5.14 -5.40 -1.78
C ALA A 31 -6.58 -4.88 -1.84
N ASP A 32 -7.58 -5.71 -2.21
CA ASP A 32 -9.00 -5.34 -2.23
C ASP A 32 -9.54 -4.90 -0.86
N GLY A 33 -8.88 -5.27 0.23
CA GLY A 33 -9.24 -4.80 1.57
C GLY A 33 -8.94 -3.32 1.82
N ILE A 34 -8.01 -2.74 1.06
CA ILE A 34 -7.46 -1.40 1.29
C ILE A 34 -7.59 -0.52 0.06
N ALA A 35 -7.24 -1.01 -1.13
CA ALA A 35 -7.17 -0.22 -2.35
C ALA A 35 -8.48 0.54 -2.66
N PRO A 36 -9.68 -0.06 -2.54
CA PRO A 36 -10.94 0.65 -2.78
C PRO A 36 -11.23 1.80 -1.81
N MET A 37 -10.48 1.92 -0.69
CA MET A 37 -10.61 3.05 0.22
C MET A 37 -9.98 4.34 -0.34
N GLY A 38 -9.19 4.24 -1.41
CA GLY A 38 -8.66 5.38 -2.16
C GLY A 38 -7.93 6.38 -1.26
N SER A 39 -8.31 7.66 -1.38
CA SER A 39 -7.74 8.77 -0.60
C SER A 39 -7.77 8.55 0.91
N LYS A 40 -8.73 7.78 1.46
CA LYS A 40 -8.80 7.49 2.91
C LYS A 40 -7.64 6.62 3.40
N ALA A 41 -7.03 5.82 2.53
CA ALA A 41 -5.88 4.98 2.89
C ALA A 41 -4.56 5.76 2.85
N ILE A 42 -4.49 6.85 2.09
CA ILE A 42 -3.24 7.56 1.78
C ILE A 42 -2.51 8.10 3.02
N PRO A 43 -3.18 8.72 4.01
CA PRO A 43 -2.47 9.19 5.22
C PRO A 43 -1.70 8.07 5.92
N LEU A 44 -2.31 6.89 6.08
CA LEU A 44 -1.66 5.73 6.70
C LEU A 44 -0.51 5.21 5.84
N LEU A 45 -0.72 5.07 4.53
CA LEU A 45 0.28 4.52 3.62
C LEU A 45 1.48 5.45 3.49
N ARG A 46 1.26 6.76 3.42
CA ARG A 46 2.30 7.79 3.39
C ARG A 46 3.12 7.79 4.67
N ASP A 47 2.46 7.78 5.82
CA ASP A 47 3.13 7.73 7.13
C ASP A 47 4.04 6.51 7.24
N LYS A 48 3.50 5.31 6.97
CA LYS A 48 4.28 4.06 6.99
C LYS A 48 5.42 4.06 5.98
N LEU A 49 5.20 4.55 4.76
CA LEU A 49 6.25 4.61 3.73
C LEU A 49 7.37 5.58 4.10
N SER A 50 7.04 6.70 4.75
CA SER A 50 8.01 7.72 5.17
C SER A 50 8.88 7.25 6.34
N THR A 51 8.32 6.43 7.22
CA THR A 51 8.98 6.00 8.48
C THR A 51 9.67 4.64 8.38
N THR A 52 9.26 3.78 7.45
CA THR A 52 9.80 2.42 7.37
C THR A 52 11.22 2.35 6.76
N ASN A 53 12.09 1.59 7.43
CA ASN A 53 13.40 1.20 6.91
C ASN A 53 13.40 -0.19 6.27
N SER A 54 12.30 -0.94 6.36
CA SER A 54 12.19 -2.30 5.83
C SER A 54 12.00 -2.27 4.31
N SER A 55 12.97 -2.81 3.56
CA SER A 55 12.85 -2.93 2.09
C SER A 55 11.60 -3.69 1.66
N PHE A 56 11.22 -4.73 2.42
CA PHE A 56 10.01 -5.49 2.16
C PHE A 56 8.75 -4.65 2.36
N GLU A 57 8.70 -3.84 3.43
CA GLU A 57 7.55 -2.97 3.69
C GLU A 57 7.43 -1.86 2.65
N LYS A 58 8.55 -1.23 2.26
CA LYS A 58 8.60 -0.28 1.14
C LYS A 58 7.99 -0.90 -0.12
N MET A 59 8.49 -2.07 -0.56
CA MET A 59 7.95 -2.76 -1.73
C MET A 59 6.46 -3.08 -1.61
N THR A 60 6.01 -3.48 -0.41
CA THR A 60 4.61 -3.83 -0.15
C THR A 60 3.67 -2.63 -0.28
N ILE A 61 4.09 -1.47 0.25
CA ILE A 61 3.32 -0.23 0.16
C ILE A 61 3.33 0.31 -1.28
N ILE A 62 4.49 0.34 -1.94
CA ILE A 62 4.62 0.79 -3.33
C ILE A 62 3.74 -0.07 -4.25
N TYR A 63 3.73 -1.39 -4.05
CA TYR A 63 2.86 -2.29 -4.80
C TYR A 63 1.38 -1.98 -4.56
N LEU A 64 0.96 -1.74 -3.31
CA LEU A 64 -0.42 -1.37 -3.00
C LEU A 64 -0.83 -0.04 -3.67
N LEU A 65 0.04 0.96 -3.67
CA LEU A 65 -0.17 2.24 -4.34
C LEU A 65 -0.27 2.09 -5.87
N SER A 66 0.52 1.18 -6.45
CA SER A 66 0.43 0.82 -7.87
C SER A 66 -0.92 0.16 -8.19
N VAL A 67 -1.36 -0.79 -7.38
CA VAL A 67 -2.69 -1.41 -7.49
C VAL A 67 -3.79 -0.34 -7.41
N MET A 68 -3.72 0.59 -6.46
CA MET A 68 -4.68 1.70 -6.35
C MET A 68 -4.74 2.55 -7.62
N SER A 69 -3.59 2.82 -8.25
CA SER A 69 -3.50 3.58 -9.50
C SER A 69 -4.11 2.82 -10.67
N VAL A 70 -3.74 1.55 -10.84
CA VAL A 70 -4.23 0.68 -11.93
C VAL A 70 -5.75 0.49 -11.87
N HIS A 71 -6.30 0.34 -10.67
CA HIS A 71 -7.75 0.18 -10.47
C HIS A 71 -8.52 1.51 -10.37
N GLY A 72 -7.86 2.65 -10.62
CA GLY A 72 -8.50 3.97 -10.57
C GLY A 72 -9.03 4.37 -9.19
N CYS A 73 -8.54 3.74 -8.12
CA CYS A 73 -8.95 4.04 -6.75
C CYS A 73 -8.27 5.30 -6.20
N TYR A 74 -7.06 5.61 -6.69
CA TYR A 74 -6.34 6.83 -6.37
C TYR A 74 -5.27 7.11 -7.43
N ASP A 75 -5.17 8.35 -7.90
CA ASP A 75 -4.12 8.75 -8.86
C ASP A 75 -2.87 9.24 -8.12
N VAL A 76 -1.94 8.31 -7.88
CA VAL A 76 -0.68 8.60 -7.21
C VAL A 76 0.18 9.59 -8.00
N LYS A 77 0.10 9.59 -9.33
CA LYS A 77 0.94 10.48 -10.17
C LYS A 77 0.51 11.94 -10.08
N SER A 78 -0.77 12.18 -9.83
CA SER A 78 -1.31 13.53 -9.62
C SER A 78 -1.06 14.08 -8.20
N ASP A 79 -0.74 13.22 -7.22
CA ASP A 79 -0.28 13.64 -5.89
C ASP A 79 1.25 13.81 -5.89
N SER A 80 1.71 15.04 -6.12
CA SER A 80 3.13 15.36 -6.23
C SER A 80 3.97 14.99 -4.99
N GLU A 81 3.40 15.08 -3.79
CA GLU A 81 4.12 14.78 -2.55
C GLU A 81 4.27 13.28 -2.37
N LEU A 82 3.17 12.53 -2.55
CA LEU A 82 3.19 11.08 -2.47
C LEU A 82 4.04 10.46 -3.58
N PHE A 83 3.92 10.97 -4.81
CA PHE A 83 4.71 10.51 -5.94
C PHE A 83 6.20 10.72 -5.70
N SER A 84 6.59 11.88 -5.19
CA SER A 84 7.99 12.18 -4.85
C SER A 84 8.53 11.23 -3.77
N LEU A 85 7.72 10.92 -2.75
CA LEU A 85 8.06 9.94 -1.73
C LEU A 85 8.23 8.52 -2.31
N VAL A 86 7.34 8.09 -3.20
CA VAL A 86 7.44 6.79 -3.89
C VAL A 86 8.74 6.71 -4.69
N MET A 87 9.02 7.71 -5.53
CA MET A 87 10.24 7.76 -6.35
C MET A 87 11.52 7.83 -5.51
N GLN A 88 11.48 8.49 -4.35
CA GLN A 88 12.59 8.46 -3.39
C GLN A 88 12.80 7.05 -2.84
N LYS A 89 11.73 6.40 -2.36
CA LYS A 89 11.82 5.07 -1.71
C LYS A 89 12.14 3.95 -2.69
N GLU A 90 11.72 4.05 -3.95
CA GLU A 90 12.13 3.12 -5.02
C GLU A 90 13.63 3.19 -5.29
N ARG A 91 14.23 4.39 -5.25
CA ARG A 91 15.68 4.55 -5.40
C ARG A 91 16.47 3.94 -4.25
N GLU A 92 15.90 3.90 -3.04
CA GLU A 92 16.51 3.23 -1.88
C GLU A 92 16.44 1.69 -1.94
N LEU A 93 15.67 1.13 -2.88
CA LEU A 93 15.50 -0.33 -3.05
C LEU A 93 16.46 -0.92 -4.11
N ASN A 94 17.11 -0.07 -4.90
CA ASN A 94 18.10 -0.41 -5.92
C ASN A 94 19.52 -0.20 -5.38
#